data_AF-A0A957HIZ0-F1
#
_entry.id   AF-A0A957HIZ0-F1
#
_cell.length_a   1.000
_cell.length_b   1.000
_cell.length_c   1.000
_cell.angle_alpha   90.00
_cell.angle_beta   90.00
_cell.angle_gamma   90.00
#
_symmetry.space_group_name_H-M   'P 1'
#
loop_
_entity.id
_entity.type
_entity.pdbx_description
1 polymer ?
#
loop_
_entity_poly.entity_id
_entity_poly.type
_entity_poly.pdbx_seq_one_letter_code
_entity_poly.pdbx_strand_id
1 'polypeptide(L)'
;GRQVWGVGERRPSYNTFLSIFADQVPAVTLYQHVYTYALSSDVNQAEVGPIYEPRDRYQTFASWFLLYRDITISCPAEETS
;
A
#
# COMPACT_ATOMS: atom_id res chain seq x y z
N GLY A 1 -4.49 6.58 -30.93
CA GLY A 1 -4.52 6.93 -29.50
C GLY A 1 -4.14 5.72 -28.67
N ARG A 2 -3.72 5.89 -27.41
CA ARG A 2 -3.38 4.78 -26.51
C ARG A 2 -4.60 3.87 -26.33
N GLN A 3 -4.51 2.60 -26.74
CA GLN A 3 -5.55 1.61 -26.44
C GLN A 3 -5.41 1.13 -24.99
N VAL A 4 -6.52 1.06 -24.27
CA VAL A 4 -6.56 0.64 -22.88
C VAL A 4 -7.40 -0.63 -22.81
N TRP A 5 -6.75 -1.78 -22.68
CA TRP A 5 -7.40 -3.09 -22.53
C TRP A 5 -7.45 -3.53 -21.05
N GLY A 6 -8.31 -4.50 -20.75
CA GLY A 6 -8.39 -5.12 -19.43
C GLY A 6 -7.08 -5.82 -19.04
N VAL A 7 -6.89 -6.08 -17.74
CA VAL A 7 -5.65 -6.71 -17.23
C VAL A 7 -5.37 -8.05 -17.90
N GLY A 8 -6.39 -8.89 -18.06
CA GLY A 8 -6.26 -10.21 -18.70
C GLY A 8 -5.85 -10.12 -20.18
N GLU A 9 -6.41 -9.15 -20.90
CA GLU A 9 -6.16 -8.93 -22.33
C GLU A 9 -4.77 -8.34 -22.59
N ARG A 10 -4.21 -7.55 -21.66
CA ARG A 10 -2.86 -6.99 -21.79
C ARG A 10 -1.75 -8.01 -21.52
N ARG A 11 -2.01 -9.05 -20.73
CA ARG A 11 -0.99 -10.01 -20.28
C ARG A 11 -0.21 -10.68 -21.42
N PRO A 12 -0.84 -11.21 -22.49
CA PRO A 12 -0.09 -11.78 -23.61
C PRO A 12 0.87 -10.79 -24.27
N SER A 13 0.45 -9.52 -24.40
CA SER A 13 1.28 -8.46 -25.00
C SER A 13 2.51 -8.14 -24.13
N TYR A 14 2.34 -8.08 -22.81
CA TYR A 14 3.47 -7.90 -21.89
C TYR A 14 4.44 -9.09 -21.95
N ASN A 15 3.93 -10.32 -22.01
CA ASN A 15 4.79 -11.51 -22.14
C ASN A 15 5.63 -11.48 -23.42
N THR A 16 5.01 -11.13 -24.56
CA THR A 16 5.73 -10.99 -25.83
C THR A 16 6.81 -9.91 -25.75
N PHE A 17 6.49 -8.74 -25.17
CA PHE A 17 7.47 -7.67 -24.98
C PHE A 17 8.64 -8.12 -24.11
N LEU A 18 8.38 -8.76 -22.97
CA LEU A 18 9.42 -9.23 -22.05
C LEU A 18 10.32 -10.29 -22.70
N SER A 19 9.76 -11.17 -23.54
CA SER A 19 10.53 -12.13 -24.32
C SER A 19 11.54 -11.44 -25.25
N ILE A 20 11.07 -10.45 -26.02
CA ILE A 20 11.93 -9.67 -26.94
C ILE A 20 12.97 -8.86 -26.17
N PHE A 21 12.58 -8.25 -25.04
CA PHE A 21 13.49 -7.48 -24.19
C PHE A 21 14.61 -8.35 -23.62
N ALA A 22 14.30 -9.58 -23.20
CA ALA A 22 15.28 -10.53 -22.70
C ALA A 22 16.22 -11.04 -23.80
N ASP A 23 15.72 -11.19 -25.04
CA ASP A 23 16.52 -11.62 -26.19
C ASP A 23 17.46 -10.51 -26.69
N GLN A 24 16.96 -9.28 -26.82
CA GLN A 24 17.71 -8.15 -27.38
C GLN A 24 18.54 -7.39 -26.33
N VAL A 25 18.27 -7.57 -25.04
CA VAL A 25 18.95 -6.94 -23.90
C VAL A 25 19.24 -5.45 -24.13
N PRO A 26 18.23 -4.61 -24.44
CA PRO A 26 18.45 -3.18 -24.71
C PRO A 26 18.89 -2.41 -23.45
N ALA A 27 18.69 -2.98 -22.26
CA ALA A 27 19.20 -2.49 -20.99
C ALA A 27 19.48 -3.68 -20.05
N VAL A 28 20.38 -3.47 -19.08
CA VAL A 28 20.74 -4.48 -18.08
C VAL A 28 19.87 -4.31 -16.83
N THR A 29 19.02 -5.30 -16.55
CA THR A 29 18.24 -5.36 -15.31
C THR A 29 19.15 -5.75 -14.15
N LEU A 30 19.35 -4.84 -13.18
CA LEU A 30 20.26 -5.08 -12.06
C LEU A 30 19.57 -5.77 -10.88
N TYR A 31 18.48 -5.18 -10.38
CA TYR A 31 17.71 -5.71 -9.25
C TYR A 31 16.34 -5.01 -9.16
N GLN A 32 15.41 -5.64 -8.44
CA GLN A 32 14.18 -4.99 -8.00
C GLN A 32 14.37 -4.47 -6.58
N HIS A 33 14.02 -3.21 -6.34
CA HIS A 33 14.16 -2.60 -5.02
C HIS A 33 13.25 -3.27 -4.00
N VAL A 34 13.80 -3.60 -2.84
CA VAL A 34 13.04 -4.00 -1.64
C VAL A 34 13.22 -2.91 -0.60
N TYR A 35 12.12 -2.41 -0.08
CA TYR A 35 12.12 -1.40 0.98
C TYR A 35 11.92 -2.06 2.33
N THR A 36 12.93 -1.94 3.20
CA THR A 36 12.81 -2.34 4.61
C THR A 36 12.48 -1.12 5.45
N TYR A 37 11.53 -1.26 6.36
CA TYR A 37 11.14 -0.22 7.30
C TYR A 37 10.84 -0.85 8.66
N ALA A 38 10.94 -0.03 9.70
CA ALA A 38 10.56 -0.39 11.05
C ALA A 38 9.47 0.56 11.52
N LEU A 39 8.52 0.03 12.28
CA LEU A 39 7.45 0.77 12.92
C LEU A 39 7.44 0.38 14.40
N SER A 40 7.22 1.34 15.30
CA SER A 40 7.01 1.01 16.70
C SER A 40 5.75 0.15 16.84
N SER A 41 5.79 -0.84 17.74
CA SER A 41 4.62 -1.62 18.14
C SER A 41 3.51 -0.78 18.77
N ASP A 42 3.82 0.45 19.20
CA ASP A 42 2.85 1.37 19.78
C ASP A 42 1.96 2.06 18.73
N VAL A 43 2.37 2.04 17.46
CA VAL A 43 1.60 2.66 16.37
C VAL A 43 0.45 1.73 15.99
N ASN A 44 -0.76 2.22 16.19
CA ASN A 44 -1.98 1.50 15.88
C ASN A 44 -2.54 1.91 14.52
N GLN A 45 -3.30 1.01 13.91
CA GLN A 45 -3.88 1.17 12.57
C GLN A 45 -2.88 1.53 11.45
N ALA A 46 -1.63 1.18 11.66
CA ALA A 46 -0.64 1.19 10.60
C ALA A 46 -0.73 -0.09 9.78
N GLU A 47 -1.19 0.06 8.55
CA GLU A 47 -1.12 -0.99 7.54
C GLU A 47 -0.20 -0.52 6.43
N VAL A 48 0.82 -1.33 6.15
CA VAL A 48 1.75 -1.08 5.06
C VAL A 48 1.49 -2.12 3.98
N GLY A 49 0.80 -1.69 2.93
CA GLY A 49 0.52 -2.48 1.75
C GLY A 49 1.72 -2.59 0.79
N PRO A 50 1.49 -2.98 -0.47
CA PRO A 50 2.54 -3.00 -1.49
C PRO A 50 3.26 -1.65 -1.61
N ILE A 51 4.59 -1.67 -1.57
CA ILE A 51 5.43 -0.47 -1.72
C ILE A 51 6.07 -0.50 -3.11
N TYR A 52 5.52 0.27 -4.06
CA TYR A 52 6.11 0.45 -5.39
C TYR A 52 7.07 1.64 -5.41
N GLU A 53 6.71 2.70 -4.68
CA GLU A 53 7.55 3.85 -4.42
C GLU A 53 7.65 4.15 -2.92
N PRO A 54 8.73 4.81 -2.45
CA PRO A 54 8.94 5.04 -1.03
C PRO A 54 7.76 5.69 -0.29
N ARG A 55 6.95 6.53 -0.96
CA ARG A 55 5.79 7.20 -0.34
C ARG A 55 4.62 6.27 -0.03
N ASP A 56 4.51 5.13 -0.70
CA ASP A 56 3.37 4.20 -0.54
C ASP A 56 3.21 3.69 0.89
N ARG A 57 4.29 3.67 1.68
CA ARG A 57 4.27 3.28 3.09
C ARG A 57 3.38 4.17 3.97
N TYR A 58 3.06 5.38 3.52
CA TYR A 58 2.26 6.35 4.25
C TYR A 58 0.81 6.44 3.76
N GLN A 59 0.36 5.50 2.90
CA GLN A 59 -1.00 5.52 2.37
C GLN A 59 -2.08 5.53 3.47
N THR A 60 -1.82 4.86 4.59
CA THR A 60 -2.73 4.81 5.75
C THR A 60 -2.37 5.80 6.86
N PHE A 61 -1.40 6.70 6.65
CA PHE A 61 -0.86 7.55 7.72
C PHE A 61 -1.93 8.36 8.47
N ALA A 62 -2.99 8.78 7.78
CA ALA A 62 -4.09 9.53 8.38
C ALA A 62 -4.91 8.74 9.41
N SER A 63 -4.89 7.40 9.38
CA SER A 63 -5.57 6.54 10.37
C SER A 63 -4.67 6.16 11.54
N TRP A 64 -3.39 6.51 11.50
CA TRP A 64 -2.45 6.10 12.54
C TRP A 64 -2.71 6.88 13.82
N PHE A 65 -2.64 6.19 14.95
CA PHE A 65 -2.70 6.85 16.25
C PHE A 65 -1.78 6.18 17.27
N LEU A 66 -1.45 6.96 18.28
CA LEU A 66 -0.73 6.56 19.48
C LEU A 66 -1.66 6.79 20.68
N LEU A 67 -1.46 6.01 21.74
CA LEU A 67 -2.10 6.23 23.05
C LEU A 67 -3.64 6.35 22.97
N TYR A 68 -4.30 5.21 22.73
CA TYR A 68 -5.77 5.14 22.76
C TYR A 68 -6.29 4.88 24.17
N ARG A 69 -7.31 5.64 24.58
CA ARG A 69 -8.06 5.43 25.81
C ARG A 69 -9.55 5.38 25.49
N ASP A 70 -10.17 4.25 25.77
CA ASP A 70 -11.63 4.14 25.74
C ASP A 70 -12.21 4.80 26.99
N ILE A 71 -13.14 5.74 26.82
CA ILE A 71 -13.84 6.41 27.92
C ILE A 71 -15.33 6.06 27.83
N THR A 72 -15.79 5.22 28.75
CA THR A 72 -17.22 4.96 28.92
C THR A 72 -17.83 6.09 29.73
N ILE A 73 -18.68 6.89 29.08
CA ILE A 73 -19.40 7.98 29.75
C ILE A 73 -20.73 7.38 30.22
N SER A 74 -20.94 7.27 31.53
CA SER A 74 -22.25 6.95 32.07
C SER A 74 -23.14 8.19 31.94
N CYS A 75 -24.18 8.13 31.11
CA CYS A 75 -25.22 9.16 31.12
C CYS A 75 -25.90 9.17 32.50
N PRO A 76 -25.93 10.31 33.23
CA PRO A 76 -26.68 10.38 34.46
C PRO A 76 -28.17 10.21 34.15
N ALA A 77 -28.87 9.37 34.92
CA ALA A 77 -30.30 9.22 34.82
C ALA A 77 -30.96 10.53 35.28
N GLU A 78 -31.82 11.10 34.44
CA GLU A 78 -32.62 12.27 34.82
C GLU A 78 -33.47 11.91 36.04
N GLU A 79 -33.15 12.50 37.20
CA GLU A 79 -34.02 12.49 38.37
C GLU A 79 -35.25 13.36 38.06
N THR A 80 -36.29 12.72 37.53
CA THR A 80 -37.62 13.32 37.40
C THR A 80 -38.15 13.65 38.80
N SER A 81 -38.23 14.95 39.11
CA SER A 81 -38.99 15.47 40.26
C SER A 81 -40.49 15.49 39.98
#